data_AF-A0A7C5VC50-F1
#
_entry.id   AF-A0A7C5VC50-F1
#
_cell.length_a   1.000
_cell.length_b   1.000
_cell.length_c   1.000
_cell.angle_alpha   90.00
_cell.angle_beta   90.00
_cell.angle_gamma   90.00
#
_symmetry.space_group_name_H-M   'P 1'
#
loop_
_entity.id
_entity.type
_entity.pdbx_description
1 polymer ?
#
loop_
_entity_poly.entity_id
_entity_poly.type
_entity_poly.pdbx_seq_one_letter_code
_entity_poly.pdbx_strand_id
1 'polypeptide(L)'
;MARNIDLNPVAAITADAVGQPGQRVFYLQARRGPTTITIETEKEQVRALALGIHQFLEELTQRFPDRQDIEEVDQRDLRLIPPFEPEFKVGQMGLGYDSDQDLVVIVAQALQAEEESEEEAVTARFWITRGQAKAMADH
;
A
#
# COMPACT_ATOMS: atom_id res chain seq x y z
N MET A 1 -1.01 1.00 -23.70
CA MET A 1 -2.16 0.51 -22.89
C MET A 1 -1.73 0.53 -21.44
N ALA A 2 -2.49 1.23 -20.59
CA ALA A 2 -2.16 1.39 -19.17
C ALA A 2 -2.06 0.02 -18.48
N ARG A 3 -0.99 -0.19 -17.68
CA ARG A 3 -0.73 -1.44 -16.96
C ARG A 3 -1.39 -1.36 -15.58
N ASN A 4 -2.27 -2.30 -15.28
CA ASN A 4 -2.90 -2.42 -13.96
C ASN A 4 -2.34 -3.64 -13.21
N ILE A 5 -1.96 -3.46 -11.95
CA ILE A 5 -1.48 -4.51 -11.04
C ILE A 5 -2.44 -4.57 -9.87
N ASP A 6 -3.36 -5.52 -9.87
CA ASP A 6 -4.36 -5.66 -8.82
C ASP A 6 -4.06 -6.89 -7.95
N LEU A 7 -3.94 -6.70 -6.64
CA LEU A 7 -3.82 -7.80 -5.67
C LEU A 7 -5.01 -7.76 -4.70
N ASN A 8 -5.97 -8.65 -4.94
CA ASN A 8 -7.24 -8.69 -4.20
C ASN A 8 -7.65 -10.11 -3.75
N PRO A 9 -7.75 -10.42 -2.45
CA PRO A 9 -7.24 -9.63 -1.33
C PRO A 9 -5.72 -9.84 -1.14
N VAL A 10 -5.09 -8.94 -0.41
CA VAL A 10 -3.69 -9.05 0.02
C VAL A 10 -3.59 -9.90 1.29
N ALA A 11 -2.59 -10.78 1.36
CA ALA A 11 -2.30 -11.57 2.56
C ALA A 11 -1.42 -10.80 3.56
N ALA A 12 -0.46 -10.00 3.07
CA ALA A 12 0.37 -9.13 3.90
C ALA A 12 0.75 -7.84 3.14
N ILE A 13 0.76 -6.71 3.83
CA ILE A 13 1.15 -5.39 3.31
C ILE A 13 2.10 -4.73 4.32
N THR A 14 3.16 -4.11 3.83
CA THR A 14 4.09 -3.34 4.65
C THR A 14 4.73 -2.20 3.86
N ALA A 15 5.10 -1.13 4.55
CA ALA A 15 5.98 -0.11 4.02
C ALA A 15 7.18 0.08 4.97
N ASP A 16 8.40 -0.07 4.45
CA ASP A 16 9.62 0.08 5.26
C ASP A 16 10.81 0.47 4.37
N ALA A 17 11.97 0.72 4.98
CA ALA A 17 13.20 1.07 4.29
C ALA A 17 14.29 -0.01 4.41
N VAL A 18 15.02 -0.20 3.32
CA VAL A 18 16.21 -1.05 3.27
C VAL A 18 17.45 -0.17 3.09
N GLY A 19 18.53 -0.48 3.81
CA GLY A 19 19.82 0.21 3.69
C GLY A 19 20.24 0.98 4.93
N GLN A 20 21.46 1.51 4.90
CA GLN A 20 22.03 2.28 6.00
C GLN A 20 21.40 3.68 6.08
N PRO A 21 21.37 4.32 7.27
CA PRO A 21 20.96 5.72 7.39
C PRO A 21 21.67 6.62 6.37
N GLY A 22 20.90 7.41 5.60
CA GLY A 22 21.41 8.25 4.52
C GLY A 22 21.44 7.59 3.13
N GLN A 23 21.30 6.26 3.05
CA GLN A 23 21.22 5.49 1.79
C GLN A 23 20.02 4.53 1.81
N ARG A 24 18.96 4.92 2.50
CA ARG A 24 17.73 4.13 2.61
C ARG A 24 16.91 4.26 1.35
N VAL A 25 16.46 3.12 0.82
CA VAL A 25 15.40 3.05 -0.19
C VAL A 25 14.13 2.57 0.48
N PHE A 26 13.02 3.28 0.27
CA PHE A 26 11.74 2.95 0.87
C PHE A 26 10.90 2.14 -0.11
N TYR A 27 10.20 1.13 0.40
CA TYR A 27 9.34 0.26 -0.40
C TYR A 27 7.98 0.11 0.23
N LEU A 28 6.95 0.01 -0.61
CA LEU A 28 5.65 -0.58 -0.28
C LEU A 28 5.64 -1.99 -0.87
N GLN A 29 5.37 -3.00 -0.05
CA GLN A 29 5.35 -4.39 -0.49
C GLN A 29 4.02 -5.06 -0.13
N ALA A 30 3.34 -5.61 -1.13
CA ALA A 30 2.11 -6.39 -1.00
C ALA A 30 2.37 -7.84 -1.39
N ARG A 31 1.85 -8.79 -0.60
CA ARG A 31 2.08 -10.23 -0.79
C ARG A 31 0.79 -11.03 -0.80
N ARG A 32 0.72 -12.03 -1.66
CA ARG A 32 -0.38 -13.02 -1.71
C ARG A 32 0.14 -14.35 -2.27
N GLY A 33 0.21 -15.37 -1.41
CA GLY A 33 0.75 -16.68 -1.80
C GLY A 33 2.18 -16.54 -2.36
N PRO A 34 2.46 -16.99 -3.59
CA PRO A 34 3.77 -16.84 -4.21
C PRO A 34 4.02 -15.44 -4.83
N THR A 35 3.01 -14.57 -4.89
CA THR A 35 3.13 -13.26 -5.54
C THR A 35 3.57 -12.21 -4.53
N THR A 36 4.63 -11.49 -4.86
CA THR A 36 5.10 -10.31 -4.14
C THR A 36 5.19 -9.15 -5.12
N ILE A 37 4.50 -8.07 -4.83
CA ILE A 37 4.59 -6.80 -5.57
C ILE A 37 5.37 -5.83 -4.69
N THR A 38 6.48 -5.32 -5.20
CA THR A 38 7.31 -4.31 -4.54
C THR A 38 7.22 -3.01 -5.34
N ILE A 39 6.99 -1.89 -4.66
CA ILE A 39 6.94 -0.55 -5.25
C ILE A 39 7.95 0.32 -4.53
N GLU A 40 8.79 1.04 -5.26
CA GLU A 40 9.71 2.02 -4.68
C GLU A 40 8.94 3.29 -4.31
N THR A 41 9.23 3.84 -3.14
CA THR A 41 8.56 5.02 -2.59
C THR A 41 9.57 6.00 -2.02
N GLU A 42 9.10 7.19 -1.70
CA GLU A 42 9.83 8.15 -0.89
C GLU A 42 9.35 8.16 0.56
N LYS A 43 10.25 8.51 1.48
CA LYS A 43 9.95 8.57 2.92
C LYS A 43 8.70 9.41 3.24
N GLU A 44 8.57 10.55 2.58
CA GLU A 44 7.44 11.46 2.83
C GLU A 44 6.13 10.91 2.26
N GLN A 45 6.19 10.13 1.18
CA GLN A 45 5.02 9.44 0.63
C GLN A 45 4.51 8.36 1.58
N VAL A 46 5.40 7.56 2.20
CA VAL A 46 5.02 6.56 3.23
C VAL A 46 4.38 7.24 4.43
N ARG A 47 4.97 8.34 4.91
CA ARG A 47 4.42 9.12 6.04
C ARG A 47 3.04 9.69 5.73
N ALA A 48 2.86 10.26 4.53
CA ALA A 48 1.57 10.79 4.10
C ALA A 48 0.52 9.69 4.02
N LEU A 49 0.88 8.51 3.51
CA LEU A 49 0.00 7.34 3.46
C LEU A 49 -0.42 6.88 4.86
N ALA A 50 0.52 6.73 5.80
CA ALA A 50 0.22 6.33 7.18
C ALA A 50 -0.76 7.31 7.86
N LEU A 51 -0.50 8.61 7.74
CA LEU A 51 -1.41 9.65 8.26
C LEU A 51 -2.79 9.57 7.60
N GLY A 52 -2.82 9.41 6.27
CA GLY A 52 -4.07 9.26 5.51
C GLY A 52 -4.87 8.03 5.93
N ILE A 53 -4.20 6.91 6.23
CA ILE A 53 -4.86 5.68 6.71
C ILE A 53 -5.55 5.92 8.06
N HIS A 54 -4.89 6.58 9.01
CA HIS A 54 -5.52 6.86 10.32
C HIS A 54 -6.81 7.68 10.16
N GLN A 55 -6.75 8.76 9.40
CA GLN A 55 -7.92 9.61 9.14
C GLN A 55 -9.03 8.82 8.42
N PHE A 56 -8.65 8.02 7.43
CA PHE A 56 -9.59 7.21 6.67
C PHE A 56 -10.28 6.15 7.52
N LEU A 57 -9.55 5.48 8.42
CA LEU A 57 -10.13 4.49 9.34
C LEU A 57 -11.09 5.13 10.36
N GLU A 58 -10.80 6.36 10.82
CA GLU A 58 -11.72 7.12 11.66
C GLU A 58 -13.03 7.44 10.92
N GLU A 59 -12.94 7.89 9.67
CA GLU A 59 -14.11 8.15 8.81
C GLU A 59 -14.93 6.86 8.57
N LEU A 60 -14.26 5.74 8.29
CA LEU A 60 -14.93 4.45 8.10
C LEU A 60 -15.62 3.94 9.38
N THR A 61 -15.04 4.20 10.55
CA THR A 61 -15.65 3.86 11.84
C THR A 61 -16.94 4.67 12.07
N GLN A 62 -16.93 5.96 11.72
CA GLN A 62 -18.13 6.80 11.83
C GLN A 62 -19.21 6.40 10.82
N ARG A 63 -18.81 6.04 9.60
CA ARG A 63 -19.73 5.68 8.51
C ARG A 63 -20.31 4.28 8.66
N PHE A 64 -19.54 3.34 9.21
CA PHE A 64 -19.91 1.93 9.39
C PHE A 64 -19.71 1.51 10.85
N PRO A 65 -20.53 2.01 11.79
CA PRO A 65 -20.34 1.79 13.22
C PRO A 65 -20.47 0.33 13.64
N ASP A 66 -21.16 -0.50 12.85
CA ASP A 66 -21.33 -1.93 13.13
C ASP A 66 -20.16 -2.80 12.61
N ARG A 67 -19.15 -2.18 11.96
CA ARG A 67 -17.99 -2.87 11.36
C ARG A 67 -16.70 -2.41 12.02
N GLN A 68 -16.49 -2.83 13.26
CA GLN A 68 -15.34 -2.41 14.09
C GLN A 68 -14.28 -3.50 14.27
N ASP A 69 -14.47 -4.67 13.68
CA ASP A 69 -13.54 -5.77 13.84
C ASP A 69 -12.23 -5.46 13.09
N ILE A 70 -11.21 -5.14 13.87
CA ILE A 70 -9.84 -4.94 13.39
C ILE A 70 -9.10 -6.24 13.71
N GLU A 71 -8.89 -7.07 12.69
CA GLU A 71 -8.11 -8.30 12.82
C GLU A 71 -6.68 -8.00 13.28
N GLU A 72 -6.17 -8.81 14.21
CA GLU A 72 -4.77 -8.74 14.61
C GLU A 72 -3.86 -9.21 13.46
N VAL A 73 -2.81 -8.44 13.18
CA VAL A 73 -1.83 -8.73 12.13
C VAL A 73 -0.55 -9.27 12.78
N ASP A 74 0.00 -10.33 12.20
CA ASP A 74 1.27 -10.87 12.65
C ASP A 74 2.41 -9.89 12.33
N GLN A 75 3.27 -9.58 13.30
CA GLN A 75 4.42 -8.69 13.09
C GLN A 75 5.39 -9.18 12.01
N ARG A 76 5.39 -10.47 11.68
CA ARG A 76 6.16 -11.03 10.56
C ARG A 76 5.66 -10.51 9.22
N ASP A 77 4.38 -10.21 9.10
CA ASP A 77 3.78 -9.68 7.89
C ASP A 77 4.17 -8.22 7.63
N LEU A 78 4.59 -7.51 8.68
CA LEU A 78 5.07 -6.13 8.59
C LEU A 78 6.53 -6.00 8.15
N ARG A 79 7.25 -7.11 7.89
CA ARG A 79 8.65 -7.05 7.41
C ARG A 79 8.72 -7.11 5.89
N LEU A 80 9.62 -6.32 5.30
CA LEU A 80 10.01 -6.49 3.91
C LEU A 80 10.76 -7.82 3.71
N ILE A 81 10.48 -8.49 2.59
CA ILE A 81 11.20 -9.71 2.19
C ILE A 81 11.88 -9.52 0.83
N PRO A 82 13.10 -10.06 0.63
CA PRO A 82 13.75 -10.04 -0.67
C PRO A 82 13.04 -10.99 -1.67
N PRO A 83 13.15 -10.74 -2.98
CA PRO A 83 13.93 -9.67 -3.61
C PRO A 83 13.28 -8.27 -3.51
N PHE A 84 14.12 -7.23 -3.37
CA PHE A 84 13.68 -5.82 -3.33
C PHE A 84 13.75 -5.20 -4.74
N GLU A 85 13.10 -5.85 -5.70
CA GLU A 85 13.06 -5.40 -7.10
C GLU A 85 11.72 -4.68 -7.34
N PRO A 86 11.70 -3.33 -7.41
CA PRO A 86 10.47 -2.59 -7.56
C PRO A 86 9.90 -2.73 -8.98
N GLU A 87 8.58 -2.88 -9.08
CA GLU A 87 7.85 -2.85 -10.35
C GLU A 87 7.90 -1.45 -11.00
N PHE A 88 7.89 -0.40 -10.17
CA PHE A 88 8.01 1.00 -10.54
C PHE A 88 8.29 1.88 -9.31
N LYS A 89 8.68 3.13 -9.54
CA LYS A 89 8.73 4.18 -8.52
C LYS A 89 7.40 4.92 -8.46
N VAL A 90 6.82 5.07 -7.26
CA VAL A 90 5.51 5.70 -7.09
C VAL A 90 5.59 7.23 -7.20
N GLY A 91 4.68 7.82 -7.96
CA GLY A 91 4.48 9.27 -8.02
C GLY A 91 3.41 9.73 -7.04
N GLN A 92 2.30 8.99 -6.98
CA GLN A 92 1.15 9.32 -6.14
C GLN A 92 0.56 8.06 -5.48
N MET A 93 0.11 8.21 -4.24
CA MET A 93 -0.69 7.20 -3.55
C MET A 93 -2.02 7.78 -3.08
N GLY A 94 -3.05 6.94 -3.05
CA GLY A 94 -4.39 7.26 -2.58
C GLY A 94 -5.04 6.10 -1.85
N LEU A 95 -6.16 6.40 -1.20
CA LEU A 95 -6.97 5.43 -0.46
C LEU A 95 -8.37 5.37 -1.06
N GLY A 96 -8.89 4.16 -1.19
CA GLY A 96 -10.27 3.86 -1.52
C GLY A 96 -10.85 2.86 -0.52
N TYR A 97 -12.14 2.59 -0.63
CA TYR A 97 -12.80 1.61 0.21
C TYR A 97 -13.84 0.83 -0.59
N ASP A 98 -13.73 -0.49 -0.51
CA ASP A 98 -14.70 -1.44 -1.04
C ASP A 98 -15.70 -1.79 0.07
N SER A 99 -16.89 -1.20 0.00
CA SER A 99 -17.92 -1.39 1.03
C SER A 99 -18.58 -2.76 1.00
N ASP A 100 -18.51 -3.45 -0.13
CA ASP A 100 -19.13 -4.76 -0.30
C ASP A 100 -18.27 -5.83 0.40
N GLN A 101 -16.94 -5.67 0.34
CA GLN A 101 -15.98 -6.58 0.99
C GLN A 101 -15.42 -6.06 2.32
N ASP A 102 -15.71 -4.82 2.70
CA ASP A 102 -15.13 -4.13 3.87
C ASP A 102 -13.59 -4.06 3.83
N LEU A 103 -13.05 -3.70 2.65
CA LEU A 103 -11.61 -3.61 2.41
C LEU A 103 -11.17 -2.17 2.12
N VAL A 104 -10.05 -1.78 2.70
CA VAL A 104 -9.33 -0.57 2.33
C VAL A 104 -8.52 -0.86 1.07
N VAL A 105 -8.53 0.05 0.10
CA VAL A 105 -7.81 -0.08 -1.15
C VAL A 105 -6.69 0.95 -1.18
N ILE A 106 -5.44 0.51 -1.16
CA ILE A 106 -4.30 1.38 -1.46
C ILE A 106 -4.14 1.43 -2.97
N VAL A 107 -4.16 2.63 -3.55
CA VAL A 107 -3.91 2.88 -4.97
C VAL A 107 -2.55 3.56 -5.10
N ALA A 108 -1.64 2.96 -5.86
CA ALA A 108 -0.30 3.49 -6.12
C ALA A 108 -0.11 3.69 -7.62
N GLN A 109 0.17 4.92 -8.02
CA GLN A 109 0.38 5.29 -9.42
C GLN A 109 1.87 5.57 -9.65
N ALA A 110 2.41 5.01 -10.73
CA ALA A 110 3.80 5.24 -11.09
C ALA A 110 4.10 6.73 -11.32
N LEU A 111 5.33 7.12 -10.99
CA LEU A 111 5.86 8.42 -11.34
C LEU A 111 6.03 8.45 -12.85
N GLN A 112 5.22 9.27 -13.53
CA GLN A 112 5.34 9.48 -14.97
C GLN A 112 6.44 10.49 -15.27
N ALA A 113 7.27 10.16 -16.27
CA ALA A 113 8.17 11.15 -16.85
C ALA A 113 7.38 12.12 -17.77
N GLU A 114 7.88 13.34 -17.96
CA GLU A 114 7.21 14.37 -18.78
C GLU A 114 6.97 13.95 -20.24
N GLU A 115 7.71 12.95 -20.73
CA GLU A 115 7.62 12.41 -22.09
C GLU A 115 6.76 11.13 -22.21
N GLU A 116 6.29 10.56 -21.09
CA GLU A 116 5.45 9.36 -21.10
C GLU A 116 3.99 9.72 -21.38
N SER A 117 3.34 8.95 -22.27
CA SER A 117 1.92 9.13 -22.56
C SER A 117 1.05 8.54 -21.44
N GLU A 118 -0.18 9.05 -21.27
CA GLU A 118 -1.17 8.47 -20.33
C GLU A 118 -1.42 6.97 -20.60
N GLU A 119 -1.18 6.50 -21.83
CA GLU A 119 -1.29 5.11 -22.23
C GLU A 119 -0.20 4.20 -21.66
N GLU A 120 0.84 4.75 -21.04
CA GLU A 120 1.94 4.03 -20.38
C GLU A 120 1.81 4.05 -18.85
N ALA A 121 0.76 4.68 -18.31
CA ALA A 121 0.52 4.75 -16.87
C ALA A 121 0.45 3.35 -16.23
N VAL A 122 1.25 3.14 -15.17
CA VAL A 122 1.16 1.95 -14.33
C VAL A 122 0.42 2.30 -13.04
N THR A 123 -0.61 1.52 -12.71
CA THR A 123 -1.37 1.66 -11.46
C THR A 123 -1.42 0.31 -10.75
N ALA A 124 -1.07 0.30 -9.47
CA ALA A 124 -1.25 -0.84 -8.59
C ALA A 124 -2.37 -0.58 -7.58
N ARG A 125 -3.17 -1.61 -7.30
CA ARG A 125 -4.24 -1.57 -6.28
C ARG A 125 -4.14 -2.76 -5.35
N PHE A 126 -4.20 -2.48 -4.06
CA PHE A 126 -4.04 -3.47 -3.00
C PHE A 126 -5.25 -3.42 -2.07
N TRP A 127 -6.05 -4.49 -2.05
CA TRP A 127 -7.19 -4.61 -1.16
C TRP A 127 -6.75 -5.27 0.14
N ILE A 128 -6.79 -4.51 1.23
CA ILE A 128 -6.29 -4.88 2.55
C ILE A 128 -7.39 -4.72 3.59
N THR A 129 -7.33 -5.51 4.66
CA THR A 129 -8.27 -5.37 5.78
C THR A 129 -8.01 -4.07 6.55
N ARG A 130 -8.98 -3.60 7.33
CA ARG A 130 -8.78 -2.45 8.23
C ARG A 130 -7.64 -2.69 9.23
N GLY A 131 -7.48 -3.93 9.69
CA GLY A 131 -6.36 -4.38 10.53
C GLY A 131 -5.01 -4.26 9.86
N GLN A 132 -4.88 -4.76 8.62
CA GLN A 132 -3.67 -4.60 7.82
C GLN A 132 -3.33 -3.12 7.56
N ALA A 133 -4.33 -2.30 7.22
CA ALA A 133 -4.12 -0.86 7.01
C ALA A 133 -3.59 -0.19 8.28
N LYS A 134 -4.24 -0.44 9.42
CA LYS A 134 -3.82 0.11 10.72
C LYS A 134 -2.41 -0.36 11.11
N ALA A 135 -2.15 -1.66 11.03
CA ALA A 135 -0.87 -2.23 11.42
C ALA A 135 0.29 -1.70 10.57
N MET A 136 0.07 -1.48 9.27
CA MET A 136 1.07 -0.86 8.41
C MET A 136 1.27 0.63 8.73
N ALA A 137 0.21 1.36 9.06
CA ALA A 137 0.32 2.78 9.41
C ALA A 137 1.04 3.02 10.76
N ASP A 138 0.92 2.06 11.68
CA ASP A 138 1.57 2.10 13.01
C ASP A 138 3.03 1.61 13.01
N HIS A 139 3.51 0.99 11.92
CA HIS A 139 4.85 0.39 11.79
C HIS A 139 5.91 1.41 11.37
#